data_AF-A0A2T2SNP0-F1
#
_entry.id   AF-A0A2T2SNP0-F1
#
_cell.length_a   1.000
_cell.length_b   1.000
_cell.length_c   1.000
_cell.angle_alpha   90.00
_cell.angle_beta   90.00
_cell.angle_gamma   90.00
#
_symmetry.space_group_name_H-M   'P 1'
#
loop_
_entity.id
_entity.type
_entity.pdbx_description
1 polymer ?
#
loop_
_entity_poly.entity_id
_entity_poly.type
_entity_poly.pdbx_seq_one_letter_code
_entity_poly.pdbx_strand_id
1 'polypeptide(L)'
;MLGAVDNAIQSNAGDLQMDYADDDDRNPWHRVYLDQEGGILGGILSEQLVKEMDSTLYDVFDPRLEAAITDSANIDGTDEPGYAGVRNGLGIQDTYNHIEASGYYAAENAPIHWITYAEVKFIEAEAALRAGDRSRAYDAYLEGIRAHMDNVGVSADRRDDYLDADEVAVGEDNLTLDLVFKEKNVALFLNPESWVDHRRHDYNYPDFQPPANQNPLFDSSGVSYIRRVLYPLSELERNRQNAPDVSLDGRLWWDDA
;
A
#
# COMPACT_ATOMS: atom_id res chain seq x y z
N MET A 1 -2.21 -16.11 -18.24
CA MET A 1 -2.11 -14.88 -17.44
C MET A 1 -1.37 -13.79 -18.21
N LEU A 2 -0.12 -14.02 -18.63
CA LEU A 2 0.66 -13.04 -19.40
C LEU A 2 -0.03 -12.50 -20.67
N GLY A 3 -0.64 -13.36 -21.50
CA GLY A 3 -1.38 -12.89 -22.68
C GLY A 3 -2.64 -12.04 -22.39
N ALA A 4 -3.15 -12.04 -21.16
CA ALA A 4 -4.24 -11.15 -20.76
C ALA A 4 -3.72 -9.74 -20.44
N VAL A 5 -2.51 -9.64 -19.87
CA VAL A 5 -1.85 -8.35 -19.58
C VAL A 5 -1.57 -7.58 -20.87
N ASP A 6 -1.20 -8.27 -21.94
CA ASP A 6 -0.94 -7.65 -23.25
C ASP A 6 -2.18 -6.90 -23.81
N ASN A 7 -3.38 -7.18 -23.30
CA ASN A 7 -4.64 -6.53 -23.67
C ASN A 7 -5.25 -5.70 -22.53
N ALA A 8 -4.53 -5.53 -21.42
CA ALA A 8 -4.98 -4.75 -20.26
C ALA A 8 -4.71 -3.25 -20.45
N ILE A 9 -4.78 -2.46 -19.37
CA ILE A 9 -4.42 -1.04 -19.36
C ILE A 9 -2.96 -0.90 -19.84
N GLN A 10 -2.70 0.06 -20.74
CA GLN A 10 -1.40 0.22 -21.43
C GLN A 10 -0.63 1.48 -21.00
N SER A 11 -1.22 2.35 -20.19
CA SER A 11 -0.58 3.55 -19.62
C SER A 11 -1.46 4.14 -18.51
N ASN A 12 -0.92 5.06 -17.71
CA ASN A 12 -1.69 5.80 -16.68
C ASN A 12 -2.95 6.48 -17.24
N ALA A 13 -3.00 6.84 -18.53
CA ALA A 13 -4.20 7.43 -19.13
C ALA A 13 -5.40 6.47 -19.20
N GLY A 14 -5.17 5.16 -18.98
CA GLY A 14 -6.21 4.14 -18.91
C GLY A 14 -6.57 3.72 -17.49
N ASP A 15 -6.07 4.40 -16.47
CA ASP A 15 -6.43 4.14 -15.07
C ASP A 15 -7.95 4.22 -14.87
N LEU A 16 -8.50 3.21 -14.20
CA LEU A 16 -9.91 3.21 -13.81
C LEU A 16 -10.02 3.88 -12.44
N GLN A 17 -10.59 5.07 -12.42
CA GLN A 17 -10.68 5.92 -11.24
C GLN A 17 -12.02 6.63 -11.14
N MET A 18 -12.37 7.02 -9.91
CA MET A 18 -13.49 7.91 -9.62
C MET A 18 -12.95 9.29 -9.23
N ASP A 19 -13.32 10.32 -9.98
CA ASP A 19 -12.98 11.70 -9.63
C ASP A 19 -14.02 12.33 -8.68
N TYR A 20 -13.62 13.41 -8.03
CA TYR A 20 -14.43 14.20 -7.11
C TYR A 20 -14.49 15.67 -7.54
N ALA A 21 -14.30 15.96 -8.83
CA ALA A 21 -14.21 17.34 -9.31
C ALA A 21 -15.51 18.15 -9.08
N ASP A 22 -16.66 17.48 -9.09
CA ASP A 22 -17.99 18.08 -8.89
C ASP A 22 -18.59 17.81 -7.48
N ASP A 23 -17.88 17.08 -6.61
CA ASP A 23 -18.33 16.63 -5.28
C ASP A 23 -17.13 16.54 -4.30
N ASP A 24 -16.29 17.57 -4.26
CA ASP A 24 -15.07 17.66 -3.43
C ASP A 24 -15.31 17.29 -1.95
N ASP A 25 -16.44 17.74 -1.38
CA ASP A 25 -16.91 17.42 -0.03
C ASP A 25 -17.09 15.92 0.25
N ARG A 26 -17.11 15.07 -0.77
CA ARG A 26 -17.31 13.62 -0.66
C ARG A 26 -16.05 12.81 -0.83
N ASN A 27 -14.90 13.43 -1.10
CA ASN A 27 -13.65 12.69 -1.18
C ASN A 27 -13.31 12.09 0.20
N PRO A 28 -13.23 10.74 0.32
CA PRO A 28 -13.07 10.09 1.61
C PRO A 28 -11.69 10.35 2.23
N TRP A 29 -10.63 10.45 1.43
CA TRP A 29 -9.28 10.68 1.95
C TRP A 29 -9.04 12.14 2.31
N HIS A 30 -9.61 13.07 1.53
CA HIS A 30 -9.65 14.47 1.93
C HIS A 30 -10.43 14.66 3.24
N ARG A 31 -11.55 13.94 3.43
CA ARG A 31 -12.28 13.95 4.70
C ARG A 31 -11.44 13.42 5.87
N VAL A 32 -10.69 12.34 5.67
CA VAL A 32 -9.76 11.81 6.69
C VAL A 32 -8.70 12.84 7.07
N TYR A 33 -8.15 13.57 6.09
CA TYR A 33 -7.24 14.69 6.36
C TYR A 33 -7.92 15.79 7.19
N LEU A 34 -9.12 16.24 6.80
CA LEU A 34 -9.85 17.27 7.55
C LEU A 34 -10.21 16.83 8.98
N ASP A 35 -10.55 15.57 9.17
CA ASP A 35 -10.80 14.98 10.49
C ASP A 35 -9.52 15.01 11.33
N GLN A 36 -8.37 14.69 10.75
CA GLN A 36 -7.06 14.77 11.40
C GLN A 36 -6.73 16.21 11.83
N GLU A 37 -6.90 17.20 10.94
CA GLU A 37 -6.74 18.63 11.24
C GLU A 37 -7.73 19.13 12.31
N GLY A 38 -8.92 18.52 12.34
CA GLY A 38 -9.96 18.78 13.32
C GLY A 38 -9.75 18.11 14.69
N GLY A 39 -8.67 17.33 14.87
CA GLY A 39 -8.36 16.60 16.10
C GLY A 39 -9.05 15.24 16.25
N ILE A 40 -9.71 14.74 15.20
CA ILE A 40 -10.21 13.36 15.10
C ILE A 40 -9.09 12.51 14.50
N LEU A 41 -8.14 12.14 15.35
CA LEU A 41 -6.84 11.58 14.95
C LEU A 41 -6.94 10.08 14.57
N GLY A 42 -7.43 9.79 13.38
CA GLY A 42 -7.61 8.43 12.85
C GLY A 42 -6.84 8.13 11.54
N GLY A 43 -6.28 9.14 10.88
CA GLY A 43 -5.68 9.05 9.55
C GLY A 43 -4.15 8.91 9.54
N ILE A 44 -3.57 8.33 10.58
CA ILE A 44 -2.11 8.26 10.77
C ILE A 44 -1.50 7.16 9.89
N LEU A 45 -0.35 7.44 9.27
CA LEU A 45 0.40 6.47 8.49
C LEU A 45 0.94 5.35 9.38
N SER A 46 0.91 4.12 8.87
CA SER A 46 1.46 2.98 9.59
C SER A 46 2.99 3.02 9.63
N GLU A 47 3.57 2.55 10.73
CA GLU A 47 5.04 2.39 10.86
C GLU A 47 5.62 1.54 9.72
N GLN A 48 4.90 0.49 9.30
CA GLN A 48 5.33 -0.36 8.19
C GLN A 48 5.52 0.43 6.89
N LEU A 49 4.50 1.17 6.47
CA LEU A 49 4.55 1.94 5.22
C LEU A 49 5.67 2.98 5.25
N VAL A 50 5.82 3.69 6.38
CA VAL A 50 6.87 4.70 6.52
C VAL A 50 8.25 4.05 6.44
N LYS A 51 8.48 2.95 7.17
CA LYS A 51 9.76 2.22 7.15
C LYS A 51 10.13 1.61 5.80
N GLU A 52 9.13 1.26 4.98
CA GLU A 52 9.32 0.77 3.60
C GLU A 52 9.83 1.87 2.64
N MET A 53 9.68 3.14 3.04
CA MET A 53 9.89 4.30 2.19
C MET A 53 10.95 5.28 2.72
N ASP A 54 11.18 5.32 4.03
CA ASP A 54 12.06 6.29 4.69
C ASP A 54 13.54 5.89 4.74
N SER A 55 13.93 4.85 3.99
CA SER A 55 15.22 4.13 3.99
C SER A 55 15.51 3.16 5.15
N THR A 56 14.65 3.06 6.17
CA THR A 56 14.91 2.18 7.33
C THR A 56 14.99 0.70 6.99
N LEU A 57 14.12 0.18 6.10
CA LEU A 57 14.08 -1.26 5.77
C LEU A 57 14.82 -1.64 4.49
N TYR A 58 15.01 -0.68 3.58
CA TYR A 58 15.51 -0.94 2.23
C TYR A 58 16.72 -0.07 1.86
N ASP A 59 17.29 0.69 2.80
CA ASP A 59 18.49 1.53 2.60
C ASP A 59 18.39 2.58 1.48
N VAL A 60 17.20 2.78 0.91
CA VAL A 60 16.90 3.78 -0.13
C VAL A 60 15.68 4.59 0.25
N PHE A 61 15.77 5.92 0.11
CA PHE A 61 14.63 6.81 0.34
C PHE A 61 13.70 6.84 -0.87
N ASP A 62 12.41 6.60 -0.65
CA ASP A 62 11.37 6.61 -1.66
C ASP A 62 10.72 7.99 -1.76
N PRO A 63 10.90 8.72 -2.89
CA PRO A 63 10.43 10.09 -3.03
C PRO A 63 8.90 10.21 -3.01
N ARG A 64 8.14 9.12 -3.15
CA ARG A 64 6.68 9.16 -3.05
C ARG A 64 6.20 9.54 -1.64
N LEU A 65 6.99 9.24 -0.59
CA LEU A 65 6.61 9.55 0.78
C LEU A 65 6.44 11.07 0.95
N GLU A 66 7.40 11.83 0.45
CA GLU A 66 7.41 13.30 0.48
C GLU A 66 6.53 13.92 -0.60
N ALA A 67 6.65 13.44 -1.85
CA ALA A 67 6.03 14.11 -2.99
C ALA A 67 4.52 13.89 -3.08
N ALA A 68 4.01 12.77 -2.55
CA ALA A 68 2.65 12.32 -2.78
C ALA A 68 1.82 12.07 -1.52
N ILE A 69 2.46 11.77 -0.38
CA ILE A 69 1.75 11.30 0.82
C ILE A 69 1.72 12.38 1.90
N THR A 70 2.88 12.77 2.42
CA THR A 70 3.00 13.62 3.61
C THR A 70 4.13 14.62 3.43
N ASP A 71 3.96 15.81 4.00
CA ASP A 71 5.08 16.68 4.33
C ASP A 71 5.69 16.20 5.65
N SER A 72 6.94 16.51 5.77
CA SER A 72 7.90 16.05 6.74
C SER A 72 8.32 17.20 7.66
N ALA A 73 7.83 18.42 7.40
CA ALA A 73 8.01 19.62 8.21
C ALA A 73 7.31 19.59 9.60
N ASN A 74 6.51 18.56 9.91
CA ASN A 74 5.83 18.37 11.20
C ASN A 74 6.72 17.66 12.24
N ILE A 75 7.97 18.09 12.39
CA ILE A 75 8.92 17.53 13.34
C ILE A 75 9.76 18.68 13.90
N ASP A 76 9.70 18.94 15.21
CA ASP A 76 10.55 19.95 15.85
C ASP A 76 12.04 19.53 15.77
N GLY A 77 12.77 19.97 14.73
CA GLY A 77 14.19 19.69 14.53
C GLY A 77 14.73 20.26 13.20
N THR A 78 16.00 20.67 13.14
CA THR A 78 16.58 21.46 12.03
C THR A 78 17.37 20.66 10.98
N ASP A 79 17.17 19.36 10.86
CA ASP A 79 17.68 18.56 9.75
C ASP A 79 16.48 17.82 9.13
N GLU A 80 16.21 18.04 7.83
CA GLU A 80 15.20 17.36 6.99
C GLU A 80 15.07 15.86 7.33
N PRO A 81 13.91 15.23 7.16
CA PRO A 81 12.82 15.22 8.11
C PRO A 81 12.56 13.79 8.62
N GLY A 82 12.63 13.57 9.93
CA GLY A 82 12.19 12.33 10.58
C GLY A 82 10.71 11.94 10.33
N TYR A 83 10.47 11.20 9.26
CA TYR A 83 9.19 10.51 9.05
C TYR A 83 8.92 9.52 10.19
N ALA A 84 7.68 9.52 10.68
CA ALA A 84 7.23 8.71 11.79
C ALA A 84 5.88 8.08 11.45
N GLY A 85 5.90 6.81 11.10
CA GLY A 85 4.68 6.00 11.11
C GLY A 85 4.43 5.45 12.51
N VAL A 86 3.18 5.11 12.80
CA VAL A 86 2.79 4.57 14.11
C VAL A 86 2.50 3.08 14.01
N ARG A 87 3.04 2.28 14.94
CA ARG A 87 2.71 0.86 15.03
C ARG A 87 1.22 0.70 15.26
N ASN A 88 0.57 -0.12 14.44
CA ASN A 88 -0.86 -0.37 14.55
C ASN A 88 -1.25 -0.81 15.98
N GLY A 89 -2.34 -0.24 16.50
CA GLY A 89 -2.86 -0.54 17.83
C GLY A 89 -2.08 0.07 19.01
N LEU A 90 -1.01 0.84 18.77
CA LEU A 90 -0.28 1.54 19.84
C LEU A 90 -0.99 2.82 20.31
N GLY A 91 -1.86 3.39 19.47
CA GLY A 91 -2.47 4.70 19.69
C GLY A 91 -1.58 5.85 19.23
N ILE A 92 -2.09 7.07 19.30
CA ILE A 92 -1.38 8.29 18.85
C ILE A 92 -0.07 8.45 19.64
N GLN A 93 0.99 8.82 18.92
CA GLN A 93 2.32 9.12 19.47
C GLN A 93 2.59 10.63 19.41
N ASP A 94 3.67 11.08 20.05
CA ASP A 94 4.08 12.49 20.03
C ASP A 94 4.51 12.96 18.63
N THR A 95 5.04 12.06 17.80
CA THR A 95 5.40 12.30 16.40
C THR A 95 4.68 11.30 15.51
N TYR A 96 4.04 11.78 14.45
CA TYR A 96 3.38 10.94 13.47
C TYR A 96 3.19 11.69 12.14
N ASN A 97 3.17 10.95 11.03
CA ASN A 97 2.77 11.45 9.72
C ASN A 97 1.36 10.97 9.36
N HIS A 98 0.72 11.70 8.46
CA HIS A 98 -0.61 11.42 7.93
C HIS A 98 -0.68 11.91 6.49
N ILE A 99 -1.73 11.58 5.76
CA ILE A 99 -1.93 12.12 4.42
C ILE A 99 -2.22 13.63 4.49
N GLU A 100 -1.59 14.41 3.63
CA GLU A 100 -1.70 15.88 3.60
C GLU A 100 -2.51 16.36 2.39
N ALA A 101 -3.29 17.44 2.53
CA ALA A 101 -4.07 18.00 1.41
C ALA A 101 -3.22 18.54 0.25
N SER A 102 -1.96 18.91 0.51
CA SER A 102 -1.00 19.25 -0.54
C SER A 102 -0.44 18.03 -1.26
N GLY A 103 -0.62 16.83 -0.69
CA GLY A 103 -0.25 15.55 -1.27
C GLY A 103 -1.30 15.04 -2.26
N TYR A 104 -0.89 14.07 -3.08
CA TYR A 104 -1.70 13.51 -4.15
C TYR A 104 -3.01 12.87 -3.63
N TYR A 105 -2.96 12.14 -2.52
CA TYR A 105 -4.09 11.30 -2.07
C TYR A 105 -5.18 12.07 -1.30
N ALA A 106 -4.82 13.16 -0.62
CA ALA A 106 -5.73 13.94 0.19
C ALA A 106 -6.06 15.31 -0.39
N ALA A 107 -5.60 15.64 -1.61
CA ALA A 107 -6.12 16.79 -2.34
C ALA A 107 -7.65 16.71 -2.48
N GLU A 108 -8.34 17.84 -2.42
CA GLU A 108 -9.81 17.92 -2.43
C GLU A 108 -10.44 17.08 -3.56
N ASN A 109 -9.89 17.19 -4.76
CA ASN A 109 -10.35 16.49 -5.96
C ASN A 109 -9.52 15.25 -6.32
N ALA A 110 -8.71 14.73 -5.40
CA ALA A 110 -7.89 13.54 -5.63
C ALA A 110 -8.76 12.35 -6.12
N PRO A 111 -8.33 11.65 -7.18
CA PRO A 111 -9.09 10.50 -7.67
C PRO A 111 -8.98 9.32 -6.71
N ILE A 112 -10.04 8.50 -6.64
CA ILE A 112 -10.00 7.19 -6.01
C ILE A 112 -9.76 6.14 -7.09
N HIS A 113 -8.57 5.54 -7.04
CA HIS A 113 -8.13 4.50 -7.97
C HIS A 113 -8.79 3.17 -7.68
N TRP A 114 -9.37 2.55 -8.71
CA TRP A 114 -9.91 1.19 -8.63
C TRP A 114 -8.95 0.17 -9.21
N ILE A 115 -8.45 0.41 -10.42
CA ILE A 115 -7.42 -0.39 -11.08
C ILE A 115 -6.47 0.58 -11.80
N THR A 116 -5.18 0.47 -11.54
CA THR A 116 -4.16 1.35 -12.15
C THR A 116 -3.24 0.59 -13.09
N TYR A 117 -2.61 1.31 -14.02
CA TYR A 117 -1.57 0.77 -14.87
C TYR A 117 -0.38 0.24 -14.05
N ALA A 118 0.01 0.95 -12.98
CA ALA A 118 1.05 0.49 -12.06
C ALA A 118 0.71 -0.86 -11.43
N GLU A 119 -0.53 -1.04 -10.95
CA GLU A 119 -1.00 -2.32 -10.43
C GLU A 119 -0.92 -3.44 -11.48
N VAL A 120 -1.38 -3.17 -12.70
CA VAL A 120 -1.30 -4.13 -13.82
C VAL A 120 0.15 -4.54 -14.08
N LYS A 121 1.10 -3.60 -13.97
CA LYS A 121 2.53 -3.89 -14.14
C LYS A 121 3.13 -4.70 -13.01
N PHE A 122 2.70 -4.49 -11.76
CA PHE A 122 3.11 -5.38 -10.67
C PHE A 122 2.50 -6.77 -10.77
N ILE A 123 1.26 -6.90 -11.25
CA ILE A 123 0.64 -8.19 -11.58
C ILE A 123 1.43 -8.89 -12.70
N GLU A 124 1.85 -8.14 -13.72
CA GLU A 124 2.71 -8.64 -14.79
C GLU A 124 4.07 -9.13 -14.26
N ALA A 125 4.73 -8.33 -13.42
CA ALA A 125 6.00 -8.66 -12.80
C ALA A 125 5.91 -9.96 -11.99
N GLU A 126 4.90 -10.07 -11.11
CA GLU A 126 4.66 -11.29 -10.34
C GLU A 126 4.41 -12.50 -11.27
N ALA A 127 3.50 -12.36 -12.24
CA ALA A 127 3.12 -13.47 -13.11
C ALA A 127 4.30 -13.94 -13.98
N ALA A 128 5.10 -13.02 -14.49
CA ALA A 128 6.28 -13.31 -15.31
C ALA A 128 7.37 -13.97 -14.45
N LEU A 129 7.62 -13.48 -13.24
CA LEU A 129 8.62 -14.05 -12.34
C LEU A 129 8.25 -15.50 -11.95
N ARG A 130 6.97 -15.75 -11.65
CA ARG A 130 6.47 -17.11 -11.38
C ARG A 130 6.52 -18.02 -12.60
N ALA A 131 6.43 -17.47 -13.80
CA ALA A 131 6.57 -18.21 -15.06
C ALA A 131 8.04 -18.44 -15.46
N GLY A 132 9.00 -17.86 -14.75
CA GLY A 132 10.43 -17.93 -15.06
C GLY A 132 10.89 -16.96 -16.16
N ASP A 133 10.03 -16.03 -16.59
CA ASP A 133 10.37 -14.98 -17.56
C ASP A 133 10.93 -13.75 -16.82
N ARG A 134 12.20 -13.85 -16.40
CA ARG A 134 12.84 -12.85 -15.52
C ARG A 134 13.02 -11.49 -16.18
N SER A 135 13.34 -11.47 -17.47
CA SER A 135 13.50 -10.24 -18.24
C SER A 135 12.19 -9.46 -18.27
N ARG A 136 11.08 -10.13 -18.65
CA ARG A 136 9.74 -9.50 -18.62
C ARG A 136 9.33 -9.08 -17.22
N ALA A 137 9.65 -9.88 -16.20
CA ALA A 137 9.31 -9.54 -14.82
C ALA A 137 10.00 -8.27 -14.34
N TYR A 138 11.29 -8.12 -14.67
CA TYR A 138 12.10 -6.98 -14.27
C TYR A 138 11.70 -5.70 -15.00
N ASP A 139 11.45 -5.79 -16.31
CA ASP A 139 10.93 -4.66 -17.09
C ASP A 139 9.59 -4.18 -16.53
N ALA A 140 8.68 -5.11 -16.21
CA ALA A 140 7.38 -4.78 -15.63
C ALA A 140 7.48 -4.22 -14.21
N TYR A 141 8.41 -4.71 -13.40
CA TYR A 141 8.67 -4.21 -12.05
C TYR A 141 9.10 -2.73 -12.07
N LEU A 142 10.12 -2.39 -12.88
CA LEU A 142 10.59 -1.01 -13.00
C LEU A 142 9.53 -0.09 -13.63
N GLU A 143 8.80 -0.58 -14.63
CA GLU A 143 7.71 0.17 -15.26
C GLU A 143 6.56 0.44 -14.28
N GLY A 144 6.22 -0.50 -13.40
CA GLY A 144 5.21 -0.30 -12.36
C GLY A 144 5.58 0.82 -11.39
N ILE A 145 6.84 0.86 -10.95
CA ILE A 145 7.37 1.93 -10.10
C ILE A 145 7.32 3.27 -10.83
N ARG A 146 7.85 3.33 -12.06
CA ARG A 146 7.84 4.55 -12.89
C ARG A 146 6.43 5.07 -13.09
N ALA A 147 5.50 4.19 -13.50
CA ALA A 147 4.11 4.52 -13.73
C ALA A 147 3.45 5.11 -12.49
N HIS A 148 3.65 4.51 -11.32
CA HIS A 148 3.09 5.02 -10.08
C HIS A 148 3.68 6.38 -9.71
N MET A 149 5.01 6.53 -9.75
CA MET A 149 5.71 7.79 -9.48
C MET A 149 5.25 8.93 -10.40
N ASP A 150 5.08 8.65 -11.69
CA ASP A 150 4.56 9.61 -12.67
C ASP A 150 3.12 10.01 -12.36
N ASN A 151 2.28 9.05 -11.92
CA ASN A 151 0.90 9.30 -11.59
C ASN A 151 0.77 10.20 -10.36
N VAL A 152 1.59 9.95 -9.33
CA VAL A 152 1.52 10.67 -8.06
C VAL A 152 2.36 11.95 -8.01
N GLY A 153 2.99 12.33 -9.14
CA GLY A 153 3.65 13.62 -9.30
C GLY A 153 5.09 13.71 -8.78
N VAL A 154 5.79 12.58 -8.62
CA VAL A 154 7.24 12.60 -8.36
C VAL A 154 7.94 13.21 -9.59
N SER A 155 8.84 14.17 -9.37
CA SER A 155 9.63 14.76 -10.46
C SER A 155 10.47 13.71 -11.18
N ALA A 156 10.65 13.85 -12.51
CA ALA A 156 11.44 12.91 -13.31
C ALA A 156 12.85 12.64 -12.73
N ASP A 157 13.56 13.68 -12.29
CA ASP A 157 14.91 13.54 -11.71
C ASP A 157 14.90 12.63 -10.46
N ARG A 158 14.06 12.93 -9.45
CA ARG A 158 13.93 12.10 -8.23
C ARG A 158 13.46 10.68 -8.52
N ARG A 159 12.58 10.50 -9.49
CA ARG A 159 12.08 9.18 -9.92
C ARG A 159 13.20 8.37 -10.56
N ASP A 160 13.96 8.97 -11.46
CA ASP A 160 15.03 8.29 -12.17
C ASP A 160 16.19 7.96 -11.20
N ASP A 161 16.52 8.85 -10.26
CA ASP A 161 17.45 8.57 -9.17
C ASP A 161 17.02 7.36 -8.32
N TYR A 162 15.72 7.24 -8.01
CA TYR A 162 15.19 6.09 -7.28
C TYR A 162 15.26 4.79 -8.09
N LEU A 163 14.88 4.85 -9.37
CA LEU A 163 14.91 3.69 -10.28
C LEU A 163 16.33 3.19 -10.56
N ASP A 164 17.33 4.06 -10.47
CA ASP A 164 18.75 3.74 -10.68
C ASP A 164 19.48 3.32 -9.39
N ALA A 165 18.86 3.43 -8.21
CA ALA A 165 19.46 3.01 -6.94
C ALA A 165 19.69 1.49 -6.88
N ASP A 166 20.82 1.02 -6.34
CA ASP A 166 21.21 -0.40 -6.35
C ASP A 166 20.17 -1.30 -5.63
N GLU A 167 19.46 -0.76 -4.64
CA GLU A 167 18.42 -1.44 -3.87
C GLU A 167 17.12 -1.66 -4.66
N VAL A 168 16.91 -0.88 -5.73
CA VAL A 168 15.75 -0.96 -6.64
C VAL A 168 16.15 -1.60 -7.97
N ALA A 169 17.25 -1.14 -8.56
CA ALA A 169 17.85 -1.62 -9.80
C ALA A 169 18.60 -2.96 -9.64
N VAL A 170 18.00 -3.92 -8.93
CA VAL A 170 18.65 -5.17 -8.51
C VAL A 170 19.10 -6.07 -9.68
N GLY A 171 18.59 -5.84 -10.89
CA GLY A 171 18.80 -6.68 -12.07
C GLY A 171 17.88 -7.90 -12.12
N GLU A 172 17.60 -8.39 -13.33
CA GLU A 172 16.62 -9.47 -13.58
C GLU A 172 16.89 -10.76 -12.80
N ASP A 173 18.17 -11.08 -12.56
CA ASP A 173 18.59 -12.28 -11.84
C ASP A 173 18.39 -12.19 -10.32
N ASN A 174 18.29 -10.98 -9.77
CA ASN A 174 18.13 -10.74 -8.34
C ASN A 174 16.72 -10.29 -7.95
N LEU A 175 15.84 -10.03 -8.93
CA LEU A 175 14.44 -9.71 -8.64
C LEU A 175 13.76 -10.84 -7.85
N THR A 176 13.12 -10.47 -6.75
CA THR A 176 12.35 -11.36 -5.88
C THR A 176 10.88 -10.96 -5.86
N LEU A 177 10.01 -11.88 -5.43
CA LEU A 177 8.60 -11.56 -5.19
C LEU A 177 8.44 -10.53 -4.06
N ASP A 178 9.30 -10.59 -3.04
CA ASP A 178 9.27 -9.66 -1.90
C ASP A 178 9.44 -8.21 -2.36
N LEU A 179 10.36 -7.95 -3.30
CA LEU A 179 10.54 -6.62 -3.91
C LEU A 179 9.32 -6.17 -4.72
N VAL A 180 8.71 -7.09 -5.50
CA VAL A 180 7.48 -6.78 -6.25
C VAL A 180 6.32 -6.44 -5.31
N PHE A 181 6.13 -7.21 -4.24
CA PHE A 181 5.07 -6.98 -3.26
C PHE A 181 5.32 -5.73 -2.42
N LYS A 182 6.57 -5.38 -2.11
CA LYS A 182 6.94 -4.11 -1.48
C LYS A 182 6.50 -2.93 -2.34
N GLU A 183 6.89 -2.91 -3.62
CA GLU A 183 6.55 -1.80 -4.51
C GLU A 183 5.05 -1.69 -4.77
N LYS A 184 4.38 -2.85 -4.89
CA LYS A 184 2.93 -2.93 -5.01
C LYS A 184 2.23 -2.43 -3.74
N ASN A 185 2.76 -2.72 -2.54
CA ASN A 185 2.21 -2.21 -1.28
C ASN A 185 2.27 -0.67 -1.22
N VAL A 186 3.42 -0.09 -1.53
CA VAL A 186 3.58 1.37 -1.60
C VAL A 186 2.61 1.99 -2.62
N ALA A 187 2.44 1.36 -3.78
CA ALA A 187 1.53 1.86 -4.81
C ALA A 187 0.04 1.78 -4.42
N LEU A 188 -0.33 0.82 -3.57
CA LEU A 188 -1.73 0.47 -3.26
C LEU A 188 -2.13 0.66 -1.79
N PHE A 189 -1.34 1.38 -0.97
CA PHE A 189 -1.56 1.43 0.48
C PHE A 189 -2.95 1.95 0.92
N LEU A 190 -3.65 2.72 0.08
CA LEU A 190 -5.03 3.17 0.29
C LEU A 190 -6.08 2.39 -0.53
N ASN A 191 -5.66 1.41 -1.32
CA ASN A 191 -6.55 0.54 -2.08
C ASN A 191 -6.81 -0.77 -1.29
N PRO A 192 -8.05 -1.27 -1.24
CA PRO A 192 -8.37 -2.53 -0.56
C PRO A 192 -7.56 -3.74 -1.06
N GLU A 193 -7.03 -3.69 -2.27
CA GLU A 193 -6.16 -4.73 -2.83
C GLU A 193 -4.86 -4.90 -2.02
N SER A 194 -4.35 -3.84 -1.36
CA SER A 194 -3.19 -4.00 -0.46
C SER A 194 -3.44 -5.05 0.62
N TRP A 195 -4.65 -5.13 1.20
CA TRP A 195 -4.94 -6.19 2.19
C TRP A 195 -5.13 -7.58 1.56
N VAL A 196 -5.54 -7.65 0.29
CA VAL A 196 -5.55 -8.92 -0.46
C VAL A 196 -4.13 -9.40 -0.67
N ASP A 197 -3.23 -8.52 -1.12
CA ASP A 197 -1.81 -8.83 -1.35
C ASP A 197 -1.07 -9.18 -0.07
N HIS A 198 -1.29 -8.47 1.03
CA HIS A 198 -0.70 -8.83 2.32
C HIS A 198 -1.06 -10.27 2.71
N ARG A 199 -2.31 -10.71 2.48
CA ARG A 199 -2.71 -12.11 2.76
C ARG A 199 -2.07 -13.09 1.77
N ARG A 200 -2.06 -12.78 0.46
CA ARG A 200 -1.39 -13.60 -0.57
C ARG A 200 0.12 -13.72 -0.36
N HIS A 201 0.74 -12.68 0.20
CA HIS A 201 2.16 -12.63 0.54
C HIS A 201 2.43 -13.09 1.99
N ASP A 202 1.40 -13.61 2.67
CA ASP A 202 1.47 -14.12 4.04
C ASP A 202 2.01 -13.12 5.08
N TYR A 203 1.81 -11.83 4.84
CA TYR A 203 2.34 -10.73 5.63
C TYR A 203 3.88 -10.75 5.74
N ASN A 204 4.57 -11.39 4.78
CA ASN A 204 6.01 -11.57 4.76
C ASN A 204 6.75 -10.31 4.30
N TYR A 205 6.56 -9.21 5.02
CA TYR A 205 7.32 -7.97 4.82
C TYR A 205 8.41 -7.86 5.91
N PRO A 206 9.57 -7.26 5.60
CA PRO A 206 10.59 -6.97 6.61
C PRO A 206 10.00 -6.18 7.79
N ASP A 207 10.31 -6.63 9.02
CA ASP A 207 9.84 -6.05 10.28
C ASP A 207 8.29 -5.92 10.40
N PHE A 208 7.52 -6.76 9.71
CA PHE A 208 6.06 -6.72 9.81
C PHE A 208 5.56 -7.24 11.16
N GLN A 209 5.25 -6.34 12.08
CA GLN A 209 4.79 -6.69 13.43
C GLN A 209 3.26 -6.75 13.53
N PRO A 210 2.71 -7.68 14.34
CA PRO A 210 1.30 -7.59 14.72
C PRO A 210 1.02 -6.30 15.51
N PRO A 211 -0.25 -5.87 15.63
CA PRO A 211 -0.62 -4.70 16.41
C PRO A 211 -0.14 -4.78 17.87
N ALA A 212 0.30 -3.66 18.46
CA ALA A 212 0.87 -3.64 19.81
C ALA A 212 -0.10 -4.14 20.90
N ASN A 213 -1.40 -3.84 20.74
CA ASN A 213 -2.48 -4.28 21.61
C ASN A 213 -3.38 -5.28 20.87
N GLN A 214 -2.77 -6.31 20.26
CA GLN A 214 -3.49 -7.31 19.49
C GLN A 214 -4.59 -7.97 20.34
N ASN A 215 -5.76 -8.18 19.72
CA ASN A 215 -6.86 -8.86 20.36
C ASN A 215 -6.42 -10.28 20.77
N PRO A 216 -6.63 -10.71 22.03
CA PRO A 216 -6.25 -12.05 22.51
C PRO A 216 -6.87 -13.23 21.75
N LEU A 217 -7.85 -12.98 20.88
CA LEU A 217 -8.37 -13.97 19.93
C LEU A 217 -7.32 -14.42 18.90
N PHE A 218 -6.28 -13.62 18.68
CA PHE A 218 -5.13 -13.99 17.86
C PHE A 218 -3.97 -14.42 18.77
N ASP A 219 -3.17 -15.37 18.31
CA ASP A 219 -2.03 -15.88 19.06
C ASP A 219 -1.01 -14.77 19.33
N SER A 220 -0.90 -14.34 20.58
CA SER A 220 0.08 -13.33 21.01
C SER A 220 1.52 -13.87 21.04
N SER A 221 1.71 -15.18 20.87
CA SER A 221 3.01 -15.87 20.88
C SER A 221 3.47 -16.33 19.49
N GLY A 222 2.71 -16.02 18.44
CA GLY A 222 2.96 -16.39 17.05
C GLY A 222 2.48 -15.33 16.06
N VAL A 223 2.74 -15.58 14.78
CA VAL A 223 2.42 -14.68 13.67
C VAL A 223 0.99 -14.99 13.19
N SER A 224 -0.03 -14.68 14.01
CA SER A 224 -1.44 -14.83 13.64
C SER A 224 -2.02 -13.48 13.21
N TYR A 225 -2.33 -13.35 11.92
CA TYR A 225 -2.94 -12.14 11.35
C TYR A 225 -4.38 -12.39 10.96
N ILE A 226 -5.17 -11.30 10.90
CA ILE A 226 -6.52 -11.34 10.36
C ILE A 226 -6.50 -11.80 8.90
N ARG A 227 -7.35 -12.75 8.53
CA ARG A 227 -7.45 -13.29 7.16
C ARG A 227 -8.78 -12.98 6.49
N ARG A 228 -9.79 -12.58 7.26
CA ARG A 228 -11.12 -12.20 6.76
C ARG A 228 -11.87 -11.29 7.73
N VAL A 229 -12.94 -10.68 7.24
CA VAL A 229 -14.00 -10.11 8.08
C VAL A 229 -15.11 -11.14 8.30
N LEU A 230 -15.81 -11.03 9.43
CA LEU A 230 -16.95 -11.92 9.72
C LEU A 230 -18.19 -11.50 8.95
N TYR A 231 -19.10 -12.46 8.73
CA TYR A 231 -20.43 -12.15 8.23
C TYR A 231 -21.17 -11.22 9.21
N PRO A 232 -22.04 -10.32 8.70
CA PRO A 232 -22.85 -9.47 9.56
C PRO A 232 -23.69 -10.30 10.54
N LEU A 233 -23.88 -9.78 11.76
CA LEU A 233 -24.66 -10.45 12.79
C LEU A 233 -26.09 -10.80 12.31
N SER A 234 -26.68 -9.97 11.45
CA SER A 234 -27.99 -10.22 10.86
C SER A 234 -28.07 -11.51 10.06
N GLU A 235 -26.99 -11.92 9.37
CA GLU A 235 -26.94 -13.18 8.63
C GLU A 235 -26.91 -14.37 9.60
N LEU A 236 -26.18 -14.24 10.71
CA LEU A 236 -26.15 -15.27 11.76
C LEU A 236 -27.50 -15.42 12.47
N GLU A 237 -28.24 -14.33 12.65
CA GLU A 237 -29.54 -14.34 13.32
C GLU A 237 -30.71 -14.76 12.41
N ARG A 238 -30.71 -14.31 11.15
CA ARG A 238 -31.86 -14.44 10.24
C ARG A 238 -31.67 -15.48 9.15
N ASN A 239 -30.43 -15.88 8.86
CA ASN A 239 -30.08 -16.76 7.75
C ASN A 239 -29.08 -17.85 8.17
N ARG A 240 -29.14 -18.27 9.45
CA ARG A 240 -28.12 -19.13 10.06
C ARG A 240 -27.80 -20.40 9.28
N GLN A 241 -28.81 -21.02 8.68
CA GLN A 241 -28.66 -22.24 7.88
C GLN A 241 -27.75 -22.08 6.65
N ASN A 242 -27.56 -20.84 6.16
CA ASN A 242 -26.72 -20.52 5.00
C ASN A 242 -25.45 -19.73 5.38
N ALA A 243 -25.28 -19.36 6.66
CA ALA A 243 -24.14 -18.59 7.13
C ALA A 243 -23.08 -19.54 7.74
N PRO A 244 -21.91 -19.73 7.09
CA PRO A 244 -20.91 -20.65 7.58
C PRO A 244 -20.23 -20.14 8.85
N ASP A 245 -19.83 -21.08 9.71
CA ASP A 245 -19.00 -20.78 10.88
C ASP A 245 -17.55 -20.57 10.44
N VAL A 246 -17.03 -19.38 10.73
CA VAL A 246 -15.71 -18.93 10.32
C VAL A 246 -15.05 -18.14 11.44
N SER A 247 -13.73 -18.17 11.51
CA SER A 247 -12.93 -17.33 12.41
C SER A 247 -12.24 -16.21 11.63
N LEU A 248 -11.84 -15.15 12.33
CA LEU A 248 -11.18 -13.97 11.72
C LEU A 248 -9.80 -14.32 11.11
N ASP A 249 -9.12 -15.32 11.66
CA ASP A 249 -7.82 -15.85 11.23
C ASP A 249 -7.93 -17.00 10.20
N GLY A 250 -9.15 -17.47 9.89
CA GLY A 250 -9.36 -18.51 8.90
C GLY A 250 -8.99 -18.04 7.49
N ARG A 251 -8.15 -18.79 6.76
CA ARG A 251 -7.74 -18.53 5.37
C ARG A 251 -8.89 -18.68 4.37
N LEU A 252 -9.07 -17.70 3.48
CA LEU A 252 -10.04 -17.78 2.37
C LEU A 252 -9.58 -18.82 1.33
N TRP A 253 -10.46 -19.22 0.41
CA TRP A 253 -10.16 -20.30 -0.55
C TRP A 253 -8.96 -20.03 -1.46
N TRP A 254 -8.55 -18.76 -1.62
CA TRP A 254 -7.42 -18.33 -2.43
C TRP A 254 -6.17 -18.02 -1.60
N ASP A 255 -6.29 -18.02 -0.28
CA ASP A 255 -5.27 -17.64 0.70
C ASP A 255 -4.52 -18.89 1.19
N ASP A 256 -4.10 -19.74 0.25
CA ASP A 256 -3.51 -21.06 0.49
C ASP A 256 -1.96 -21.05 0.40
N ALA A 257 -1.32 -20.00 0.93
CA ALA A 257 0.15 -19.94 1.03
C ALA A 257 0.68 -20.99 2.01
#